data_AF-A0AA40SM24-F1
#
_entry.id   AF-A0AA40SM24-F1
#
_cell.length_a   1.000
_cell.length_b   1.000
_cell.length_c   1.000
_cell.angle_alpha   90.00
_cell.angle_beta   90.00
_cell.angle_gamma   90.00
#
_symmetry.space_group_name_H-M   'P 1'
#
loop_
_entity.id
_entity.type
_entity.pdbx_description
1 polymer ?
#
loop_
_entity_poly.entity_id
_entity_poly.type
_entity_poly.pdbx_seq_one_letter_code
_entity_poly.pdbx_strand_id
1 'polypeptide(L)'
;MSTPDEPRPAPQYGEYATPEEQRARIQQPDPALTSSPAAAPVEPPYAPHPPHARPTTDAAQPSRAADRIITFALLAYGLVTVITAVPQMLDFTGFAQTWMEVAGVDAEFTNHEAGILWGRIGALIFAGGWLATALLSWRSVRRRRLSWWIPLVGAIVTFIAASFCLVVPLLGDPGIAQHFSTLG
;
A
#
# COMPACT_ATOMS: atom_id res chain seq x y z
N MET A 1 -62.17 44.04 25.47
CA MET A 1 -61.51 44.11 24.15
C MET A 1 -60.07 43.70 24.39
N SER A 2 -59.77 42.41 24.26
CA SER A 2 -58.48 41.80 24.65
C SER A 2 -57.51 41.86 23.47
N THR A 3 -56.30 42.35 23.71
CA THR A 3 -55.20 42.43 22.73
C THR A 3 -54.60 41.04 22.44
N PRO A 4 -54.02 40.81 21.25
CA PRO A 4 -53.52 39.50 20.84
C PRO A 4 -52.21 39.13 21.56
N ASP A 5 -52.05 37.85 21.90
CA ASP A 5 -50.84 37.26 22.47
C ASP A 5 -49.66 37.37 21.49
N GLU A 6 -48.54 37.92 21.96
CA GLU A 6 -47.30 38.08 21.20
C GLU A 6 -46.53 36.74 21.16
N PRO A 7 -46.05 36.25 20.00
CA PRO A 7 -45.40 34.95 19.90
C PRO A 7 -44.03 34.93 20.60
N ARG A 8 -43.84 33.99 21.52
CA ARG A 8 -42.58 33.79 22.28
C ARG A 8 -41.39 33.47 21.35
N PRO A 9 -40.20 34.05 21.59
CA PRO A 9 -39.00 33.77 20.80
C PRO A 9 -38.61 32.28 20.81
N ALA A 10 -38.10 31.78 19.67
CA ALA A 10 -37.66 30.38 19.56
C ALA A 10 -36.40 30.11 20.42
N PRO A 11 -36.36 29.00 21.16
CA PRO A 11 -35.26 28.68 22.08
C PRO A 11 -33.96 28.35 21.35
N GLN A 12 -32.83 28.70 21.95
CA GLN A 12 -31.49 28.46 21.37
C GLN A 12 -30.97 27.05 21.68
N TYR A 13 -30.03 26.56 20.87
CA TYR A 13 -29.53 25.19 20.93
C TYR A 13 -28.95 24.86 22.32
N GLY A 14 -29.56 23.90 23.01
CA GLY A 14 -29.15 23.46 24.36
C GLY A 14 -30.15 23.75 25.48
N GLU A 15 -31.20 24.55 25.22
CA GLU A 15 -32.19 24.93 26.26
C GLU A 15 -33.14 23.78 26.67
N TYR A 16 -33.26 22.75 25.82
CA TYR A 16 -34.06 21.55 26.10
C TYR A 16 -33.28 20.37 26.65
N ALA A 17 -31.95 20.45 26.71
CA ALA A 17 -31.15 19.42 27.36
C ALA A 17 -31.03 19.79 28.84
N THR A 18 -31.55 18.95 29.71
CA THR A 18 -31.36 19.16 31.15
C THR A 18 -29.87 19.06 31.49
N PRO A 19 -29.38 19.79 32.52
CA PRO A 19 -27.98 19.70 32.94
C PRO A 19 -27.52 18.27 33.25
N GLU A 20 -28.44 17.40 33.70
CA GLU A 20 -28.19 15.98 33.97
C GLU A 20 -27.94 15.17 32.67
N GLU A 21 -28.69 15.44 31.61
CA GLU A 21 -28.50 14.80 30.30
C GLU A 21 -27.19 15.23 29.61
N GLN A 22 -26.75 16.48 29.81
CA GLN A 22 -25.42 16.92 29.37
C GLN A 22 -24.30 16.19 30.11
N ARG A 23 -24.44 16.00 31.44
CA ARG A 23 -23.45 15.29 32.27
C ARG A 23 -23.33 13.81 31.89
N ALA A 24 -24.46 13.15 31.64
CA ALA A 24 -24.49 11.76 31.18
C ALA A 24 -23.75 11.59 29.84
N ARG A 25 -23.86 12.59 28.93
CA ARG A 25 -23.18 12.57 27.63
C ARG A 25 -21.66 12.82 27.75
N ILE A 26 -21.23 13.62 28.72
CA ILE A 26 -19.82 13.99 28.94
C ILE A 26 -19.14 13.06 29.99
N GLN A 27 -19.88 12.12 30.58
CA GLN A 27 -19.40 11.16 31.60
C GLN A 27 -18.70 11.84 32.78
N GLN A 28 -19.30 12.92 33.30
CA GLN A 28 -18.74 13.70 34.40
C GLN A 28 -19.25 13.19 35.78
N PRO A 29 -18.38 12.97 36.79
CA PRO A 29 -18.81 12.47 38.10
C PRO A 29 -19.60 13.49 38.95
N ASP A 30 -20.48 13.00 39.83
CA ASP A 30 -21.42 13.80 40.65
C ASP A 30 -20.73 14.52 41.83
N PRO A 31 -20.84 15.86 41.95
CA PRO A 31 -20.24 16.61 43.05
C PRO A 31 -20.90 16.40 44.43
N ALA A 32 -22.08 15.78 44.53
CA ALA A 32 -22.72 15.50 45.81
C ALA A 32 -21.97 14.45 46.67
N LEU A 33 -21.10 13.64 46.05
CA LEU A 33 -20.27 12.64 46.74
C LEU A 33 -18.99 13.24 47.38
N THR A 34 -18.74 14.54 47.19
CA THR A 34 -17.50 15.21 47.66
C THR A 34 -17.66 16.05 48.93
N SER A 35 -18.65 15.77 49.80
CA SER A 35 -18.73 16.47 51.09
C SER A 35 -19.21 15.61 52.26
N SER A 36 -18.28 14.97 52.97
CA SER A 36 -18.39 14.69 54.41
C SER A 36 -17.00 14.46 55.02
N PRO A 37 -16.61 15.13 56.12
CA PRO A 37 -15.35 14.89 56.80
C PRO A 37 -15.52 13.78 57.86
N ALA A 38 -15.11 12.55 57.56
CA ALA A 38 -15.06 11.48 58.55
C ALA A 38 -13.84 10.55 58.32
N ALA A 39 -13.01 10.46 59.36
CA ALA A 39 -11.93 9.50 59.64
C ALA A 39 -11.20 8.84 58.45
N ALA A 40 -9.93 9.23 58.25
CA ALA A 40 -9.02 8.61 57.29
C ALA A 40 -8.84 7.11 57.56
N PRO A 41 -9.14 6.23 56.58
CA PRO A 41 -8.59 4.89 56.55
C PRO A 41 -7.07 5.00 56.37
N VAL A 42 -6.29 4.20 57.09
CA VAL A 42 -4.85 4.06 56.82
C VAL A 42 -4.71 3.45 55.43
N GLU A 43 -4.43 4.32 54.46
CA GLU A 43 -4.15 3.97 53.08
C GLU A 43 -2.85 3.13 53.07
N PRO A 44 -2.80 1.95 52.43
CA PRO A 44 -1.50 1.35 52.10
C PRO A 44 -0.72 2.39 51.29
N PRO A 45 0.62 2.50 51.48
CA PRO A 45 1.38 3.56 50.83
C PRO A 45 1.06 3.58 49.35
N TYR A 46 0.49 4.70 48.90
CA TYR A 46 0.20 4.97 47.50
C TYR A 46 1.52 4.85 46.74
N ALA A 47 1.76 3.69 46.13
CA ALA A 47 2.73 3.57 45.06
C ALA A 47 2.13 4.37 43.90
N PRO A 48 2.78 5.46 43.44
CA PRO A 48 2.34 6.15 42.25
C PRO A 48 2.26 5.11 41.15
N HIS A 49 1.06 4.88 40.61
CA HIS A 49 0.95 4.11 39.39
C HIS A 49 1.80 4.88 38.36
N PRO A 50 2.85 4.27 37.78
CA PRO A 50 3.61 4.96 36.77
C PRO A 50 2.63 5.40 35.69
N PRO A 51 2.70 6.65 35.20
CA PRO A 51 1.82 7.10 34.14
C PRO A 51 1.87 6.05 33.03
N HIS A 52 0.72 5.50 32.66
CA HIS A 52 0.64 4.56 31.55
C HIS A 52 1.38 5.20 30.39
N ALA A 53 2.51 4.60 30.01
CA ALA A 53 3.34 5.13 28.94
C ALA A 53 2.42 5.24 27.72
N ARG A 54 2.14 6.48 27.29
CA ARG A 54 1.46 6.73 26.02
C ARG A 54 2.19 5.87 24.99
N PRO A 55 1.51 5.04 24.18
CA PRO A 55 2.18 4.17 23.21
C PRO A 55 3.23 5.00 22.45
N THR A 56 4.51 4.77 22.74
CA THR A 56 5.63 5.54 22.17
C THR A 56 5.95 5.07 20.76
N THR A 57 5.29 4.00 20.31
CA THR A 57 5.31 3.49 18.96
C THR A 57 4.23 4.16 18.15
N ASP A 58 4.36 5.48 17.94
CA ASP A 58 3.88 6.04 16.69
C ASP A 58 4.88 5.56 15.63
N ALA A 59 4.62 4.37 15.08
CA ALA A 59 5.42 3.85 13.97
C ALA A 59 5.43 4.95 12.92
N ALA A 60 6.61 5.54 12.67
CA ALA A 60 6.78 6.76 11.89
C ALA A 60 6.02 6.66 10.56
N GLN A 61 4.78 7.13 10.54
CA GLN A 61 4.00 7.14 9.32
C GLN A 61 4.73 8.10 8.38
N PRO A 62 5.06 7.67 7.15
CA PRO A 62 5.72 8.54 6.20
C PRO A 62 4.95 9.85 6.13
N SER A 63 5.64 10.95 6.38
CA SER A 63 5.00 12.25 6.23
C SER A 63 4.40 12.36 4.84
N ARG A 64 3.34 13.16 4.66
CA ARG A 64 2.69 13.32 3.35
C ARG A 64 3.66 13.76 2.24
N ALA A 65 4.78 14.39 2.62
CA ALA A 65 5.87 14.72 1.69
C ALA A 65 6.73 13.49 1.37
N ALA A 66 7.13 12.71 2.37
CA ALA A 66 7.90 11.48 2.19
C ALA A 66 7.14 10.45 1.33
N ASP A 67 5.84 10.24 1.56
CA ASP A 67 5.00 9.35 0.74
C ASP A 67 5.03 9.72 -0.75
N ARG A 68 4.96 11.02 -1.07
CA ARG A 68 5.04 11.51 -2.45
C ARG A 68 6.42 11.27 -3.06
N ILE A 69 7.49 11.62 -2.33
CA ILE A 69 8.87 11.44 -2.79
C ILE A 69 9.12 9.96 -3.09
N ILE A 70 8.75 9.06 -2.19
CA ILE A 70 8.91 7.60 -2.36
C ILE A 70 8.09 7.12 -3.56
N THR A 71 6.84 7.56 -3.71
CA THR A 71 5.99 7.20 -4.85
C THR A 71 6.63 7.61 -6.18
N PHE A 72 7.12 8.85 -6.29
CA PHE A 72 7.77 9.33 -7.51
C PHE A 72 9.09 8.61 -7.78
N ALA A 73 9.90 8.34 -6.75
CA ALA A 73 11.14 7.59 -6.88
C ALA A 73 10.88 6.17 -7.39
N LEU A 74 9.89 5.47 -6.85
CA LEU A 74 9.50 4.12 -7.29
C LEU A 74 8.97 4.12 -8.73
N LEU A 75 8.17 5.12 -9.12
CA LEU A 75 7.68 5.24 -10.49
C LEU A 75 8.81 5.53 -11.49
N ALA A 76 9.75 6.41 -11.13
CA ALA A 76 10.91 6.73 -11.96
C ALA A 76 11.83 5.51 -12.10
N TYR A 77 12.13 4.82 -11.00
CA TYR A 77 12.86 3.56 -11.03
C TYR A 77 12.18 2.54 -11.94
N GLY A 78 10.88 2.31 -11.73
CA GLY A 78 10.10 1.40 -12.57
C GLY A 78 10.09 1.80 -14.05
N LEU A 79 10.07 3.11 -14.36
CA LEU A 79 10.13 3.59 -15.75
C LEU A 79 11.46 3.23 -16.39
N VAL A 80 12.58 3.47 -15.68
CA VAL A 80 13.90 3.08 -16.15
C VAL A 80 13.94 1.57 -16.39
N THR A 81 13.44 0.77 -15.45
CA THR A 81 13.36 -0.69 -15.60
C THR A 81 12.56 -1.12 -16.84
N VAL A 82 11.42 -0.48 -17.12
CA VAL A 82 10.61 -0.78 -18.31
C VAL A 82 11.33 -0.40 -19.59
N ILE A 83 11.94 0.78 -19.64
CA ILE A 83 12.69 1.25 -20.82
C ILE A 83 13.87 0.34 -21.13
N THR A 84 14.53 -0.21 -20.10
CA THR A 84 15.64 -1.15 -20.29
C THR A 84 15.17 -2.56 -20.64
N ALA A 85 14.10 -3.05 -20.02
CA ALA A 85 13.66 -4.44 -20.16
C ALA A 85 12.85 -4.69 -21.43
N VAL A 86 11.99 -3.75 -21.84
CA VAL A 86 11.10 -3.95 -23.00
C VAL A 86 11.86 -4.26 -24.28
N PRO A 87 12.96 -3.56 -24.64
CA PRO A 87 13.77 -3.92 -25.80
C PRO A 87 14.29 -5.35 -25.74
N GLN A 88 14.77 -5.82 -24.58
CA GLN A 88 15.24 -7.20 -24.41
C GLN A 88 14.10 -8.22 -24.56
N MET A 89 12.88 -7.89 -24.12
CA MET A 89 11.71 -8.75 -24.32
C MET A 89 11.27 -8.79 -25.79
N LEU A 90 11.44 -7.69 -26.52
CA LEU A 90 11.15 -7.64 -27.95
C LEU A 90 12.22 -8.39 -28.76
N ASP A 91 13.47 -8.40 -28.30
CA ASP A 91 14.58 -9.23 -28.79
C ASP A 91 14.76 -10.49 -27.93
N PHE A 92 13.66 -11.23 -27.74
CA PHE A 92 13.65 -12.39 -26.84
C PHE A 92 14.67 -13.45 -27.25
N THR A 93 14.84 -13.71 -28.55
CA THR A 93 15.77 -14.70 -29.07
C THR A 93 17.21 -14.38 -28.66
N GLY A 94 17.66 -13.13 -28.86
CA GLY A 94 18.98 -12.69 -28.44
C GLY A 94 19.14 -12.79 -26.91
N PHE A 95 18.12 -12.36 -26.17
CA PHE A 95 18.08 -12.51 -24.71
C PHE A 95 18.22 -13.98 -24.26
N ALA A 96 17.46 -14.89 -24.85
CA ALA A 96 17.46 -16.32 -24.49
C ALA A 96 18.80 -16.98 -24.81
N GLN A 97 19.39 -16.65 -25.96
CA GLN A 97 20.72 -17.12 -26.35
C GLN A 97 21.80 -16.65 -25.36
N THR A 98 21.84 -15.36 -25.05
CA THR A 98 22.78 -14.81 -24.04
C THR A 98 22.56 -15.45 -22.66
N TRP A 99 21.30 -15.68 -22.27
CA TRP A 99 21.00 -16.34 -21.00
C TRP A 99 21.55 -17.78 -20.96
N MET A 100 21.40 -18.54 -22.04
CA MET A 100 21.94 -19.91 -22.14
C MET A 100 23.46 -19.94 -22.11
N GLU A 101 24.12 -19.03 -22.82
CA GLU A 101 25.58 -18.87 -22.76
C GLU A 101 26.06 -18.58 -21.33
N VAL A 102 25.38 -17.66 -20.63
CA VAL A 102 25.67 -17.35 -19.21
C VAL A 102 25.37 -18.53 -18.29
N ALA A 103 24.35 -19.33 -18.61
CA ALA A 103 23.99 -20.54 -17.87
C ALA A 103 24.90 -21.74 -18.17
N GLY A 104 25.82 -21.63 -19.13
CA GLY A 104 26.71 -22.73 -19.55
C GLY A 104 26.01 -23.80 -20.38
N VAL A 105 24.88 -23.48 -21.00
CA VAL A 105 24.15 -24.36 -21.91
C VAL A 105 24.78 -24.24 -23.29
N ASP A 106 25.58 -25.24 -23.67
CA ASP A 106 26.19 -25.37 -25.01
C ASP A 106 25.15 -25.84 -26.05
N ALA A 107 24.07 -25.07 -26.22
CA ALA A 107 23.03 -25.29 -27.22
C ALA A 107 22.53 -23.95 -27.78
N GLU A 108 21.98 -23.98 -28.99
CA GLU A 108 21.35 -22.81 -29.60
C GLU A 108 19.87 -22.75 -29.23
N PHE A 109 19.34 -21.54 -29.04
CA PHE A 109 17.91 -21.36 -28.78
C PHE A 109 17.14 -21.71 -30.04
N THR A 110 16.21 -22.64 -29.98
CA THR A 110 15.50 -23.13 -31.17
C THR A 110 14.05 -22.66 -31.25
N ASN A 111 13.43 -22.33 -30.12
CA ASN A 111 12.02 -21.98 -30.02
C ASN A 111 11.72 -20.50 -30.35
N HIS A 112 12.17 -20.05 -31.52
CA HIS A 112 12.12 -18.67 -31.98
C HIS A 112 10.71 -18.10 -32.08
N GLU A 113 9.78 -18.86 -32.67
CA GLU A 113 8.40 -18.39 -32.86
C GLU A 113 7.69 -18.14 -31.53
N ALA A 114 7.81 -19.08 -30.57
CA ALA A 114 7.27 -18.89 -29.24
C ALA A 114 8.00 -17.75 -28.53
N GLY A 115 9.32 -17.66 -28.65
CA GLY A 115 10.11 -16.56 -28.09
C GLY A 115 9.62 -15.19 -28.54
N ILE A 116 9.39 -14.99 -29.84
CA ILE A 116 8.87 -13.74 -30.40
C ILE A 116 7.46 -13.44 -29.86
N LEU A 117 6.57 -14.44 -29.85
CA LEU A 117 5.19 -14.26 -29.40
C LEU A 117 5.13 -13.89 -27.91
N TRP A 118 5.77 -14.70 -27.06
CA TRP A 118 5.77 -14.52 -25.62
C TRP A 118 6.58 -13.31 -25.17
N GLY A 119 7.67 -12.98 -25.88
CA GLY A 119 8.43 -11.75 -25.68
C GLY A 119 7.57 -10.50 -25.90
N ARG A 120 6.77 -10.47 -26.99
CA ARG A 120 5.81 -9.40 -27.25
C ARG A 120 4.71 -9.31 -26.20
N ILE A 121 4.13 -10.45 -25.82
CA ILE A 121 3.11 -10.50 -24.75
C ILE A 121 3.69 -9.98 -23.43
N GLY A 122 4.89 -10.45 -23.07
CA GLY A 122 5.61 -10.00 -21.88
C GLY A 122 5.90 -8.50 -21.91
N ALA A 123 6.37 -7.96 -23.05
CA ALA A 123 6.59 -6.53 -23.23
C ALA A 123 5.32 -5.70 -23.03
N LEU A 124 4.19 -6.15 -23.59
CA LEU A 124 2.89 -5.49 -23.42
C LEU A 124 2.41 -5.54 -21.97
N ILE A 125 2.56 -6.67 -21.29
CA ILE A 125 2.23 -6.83 -19.88
C ILE A 125 3.11 -5.93 -19.02
N PHE A 126 4.40 -5.88 -19.29
CA PHE A 126 5.36 -5.11 -18.49
C PHE A 126 5.13 -3.59 -18.65
N ALA A 127 5.03 -3.11 -19.88
CA ALA A 127 4.74 -1.71 -20.18
C ALA A 127 3.32 -1.30 -19.72
N GLY A 128 2.32 -2.14 -19.99
CA GLY A 128 0.93 -1.91 -19.59
C GLY A 128 0.74 -1.94 -18.08
N GLY A 129 1.40 -2.87 -17.39
CA GLY A 129 1.39 -2.99 -15.93
C GLY A 129 2.03 -1.77 -15.26
N TRP A 130 3.15 -1.27 -15.79
CA TRP A 130 3.73 -0.02 -15.32
C TRP A 130 2.81 1.19 -15.57
N LEU A 131 2.19 1.30 -16.75
CA LEU A 131 1.27 2.39 -17.06
C LEU A 131 0.05 2.38 -16.13
N ALA A 132 -0.56 1.21 -15.93
CA ALA A 132 -1.67 1.04 -14.99
C ALA A 132 -1.26 1.43 -13.56
N THR A 133 -0.07 0.98 -13.13
CA THR A 133 0.50 1.31 -11.83
C THR A 133 0.73 2.82 -11.65
N ALA A 134 1.26 3.49 -12.68
CA ALA A 134 1.46 4.94 -12.68
C ALA A 134 0.13 5.70 -12.61
N LEU A 135 -0.89 5.27 -13.37
CA LEU A 135 -2.23 5.87 -13.36
C LEU A 135 -2.92 5.71 -11.99
N LEU A 136 -2.84 4.52 -11.38
CA LEU A 136 -3.40 4.26 -10.05
C LEU A 136 -2.69 5.08 -8.97
N SER A 137 -1.35 5.13 -9.02
CA SER A 137 -0.53 5.94 -8.11
C SER A 137 -0.89 7.43 -8.23
N TRP A 138 -0.99 7.95 -9.45
CA TRP A 138 -1.39 9.32 -9.72
C TRP A 138 -2.79 9.66 -9.20
N ARG A 139 -3.76 8.76 -9.44
CA ARG A 139 -5.14 8.93 -8.95
C ARG A 139 -5.21 8.91 -7.43
N SER A 140 -4.38 8.11 -6.77
CA SER A 140 -4.27 8.04 -5.31
C SER A 140 -3.64 9.32 -4.71
N VAL A 141 -2.53 9.80 -5.29
CA VAL A 141 -1.87 11.04 -4.87
C VAL A 141 -2.81 12.25 -4.99
N ARG A 142 -3.58 12.34 -6.09
CA ARG A 142 -4.62 13.38 -6.28
C ARG A 142 -5.70 13.34 -5.20
N ARG A 143 -6.02 12.16 -4.67
CA ARG A 143 -7.00 11.95 -3.59
C ARG A 143 -6.41 12.12 -2.19
N ARG A 144 -5.14 12.56 -2.06
CA ARG A 144 -4.42 12.76 -0.79
C ARG A 144 -4.35 11.50 0.10
N ARG A 145 -4.37 10.31 -0.49
CA ARG A 145 -4.16 9.02 0.20
C ARG A 145 -2.69 8.58 0.15
N LEU A 146 -2.28 7.75 1.11
CA LEU A 146 -0.97 7.09 1.12
C LEU A 146 -0.83 6.24 -0.14
N SER A 147 0.18 6.53 -0.96
CA SER A 147 0.31 5.99 -2.31
C SER A 147 1.57 5.17 -2.54
N TRP A 148 2.54 5.19 -1.62
CA TRP A 148 3.85 4.55 -1.79
C TRP A 148 3.80 3.04 -2.04
N TRP A 149 2.80 2.33 -1.50
CA TRP A 149 2.67 0.87 -1.64
C TRP A 149 2.16 0.46 -3.03
N ILE A 150 1.43 1.35 -3.72
CA ILE A 150 0.83 1.08 -5.04
C ILE A 150 1.91 0.76 -6.07
N PRO A 151 2.94 1.61 -6.28
CA PRO A 151 3.99 1.32 -7.25
C PRO A 151 4.80 0.07 -6.89
N LEU A 152 5.00 -0.21 -5.60
CA LEU A 152 5.69 -1.41 -5.15
C LEU A 152 4.90 -2.68 -5.49
N VAL A 153 3.63 -2.76 -5.10
CA VAL A 153 2.78 -3.94 -5.38
C VAL A 153 2.55 -4.09 -6.88
N GLY A 154 2.30 -2.99 -7.59
CA GLY A 154 2.14 -2.98 -9.04
C GLY A 154 3.38 -3.54 -9.75
N ALA A 155 4.58 -3.14 -9.33
CA ALA A 155 5.83 -3.66 -9.84
C ALA A 155 5.98 -5.17 -9.58
N ILE A 156 5.70 -5.64 -8.35
CA ILE A 156 5.79 -7.06 -7.99
C ILE A 156 4.86 -7.92 -8.86
N VAL A 157 3.59 -7.54 -8.96
CA VAL A 157 2.59 -8.30 -9.74
C VAL A 157 2.96 -8.34 -11.22
N THR A 158 3.37 -7.19 -11.77
CA THR A 158 3.75 -7.07 -13.18
C THR A 158 5.01 -7.86 -13.48
N PHE A 159 6.00 -7.81 -12.58
CA PHE A 159 7.24 -8.57 -12.70
C PHE A 159 6.97 -10.07 -12.72
N ILE A 160 6.17 -10.59 -11.78
CA ILE A 160 5.79 -12.01 -11.74
C ILE A 160 5.11 -12.42 -13.05
N ALA A 161 4.12 -11.64 -13.52
CA ALA A 161 3.41 -11.93 -14.76
C ALA A 161 4.34 -11.95 -15.98
N ALA A 162 5.26 -10.98 -16.06
CA ALA A 162 6.27 -10.94 -17.10
C ALA A 162 7.22 -12.14 -17.02
N SER A 163 7.71 -12.50 -15.82
CA SER A 163 8.58 -13.67 -15.63
C SER A 163 7.97 -14.96 -16.16
N PHE A 164 6.67 -15.18 -15.96
CA PHE A 164 5.99 -16.33 -16.56
C PHE A 164 6.06 -16.33 -18.08
N CYS A 165 5.89 -15.16 -18.72
CA CYS A 165 6.01 -15.04 -20.17
C CYS A 165 7.43 -15.38 -20.67
N LEU A 166 8.45 -15.08 -19.86
CA LEU A 166 9.84 -15.39 -20.23
C LEU A 166 10.13 -16.88 -20.07
N VAL A 167 9.66 -17.50 -18.98
CA VAL A 167 10.00 -18.89 -18.64
C VAL A 167 9.35 -19.89 -19.59
N VAL A 168 8.14 -19.61 -20.10
CA VAL A 168 7.39 -20.57 -20.94
C VAL A 168 8.15 -20.96 -22.23
N PRO A 169 8.65 -20.02 -23.07
CA PRO A 169 9.45 -20.38 -24.25
C PRO A 169 10.75 -21.11 -23.93
N LEU A 170 11.42 -20.70 -22.85
CA LEU A 170 12.69 -21.27 -22.38
C LEU A 170 12.51 -22.74 -21.96
N LEU A 171 11.52 -23.04 -21.12
CA LEU A 171 11.24 -24.42 -20.71
C LEU A 171 10.69 -25.29 -21.84
N GLY A 172 10.02 -24.68 -22.82
CA GLY A 172 9.52 -25.37 -24.00
C GLY A 172 10.56 -25.56 -25.10
N ASP A 173 11.81 -25.10 -24.92
CA ASP A 173 12.84 -25.14 -25.96
C ASP A 173 13.48 -26.54 -26.10
N PRO A 174 13.41 -27.15 -27.30
CA PRO A 174 14.06 -28.44 -27.55
C PRO A 174 15.58 -28.46 -27.33
N GLY A 175 16.29 -27.37 -27.63
CA GLY A 175 17.74 -27.27 -27.44
C GLY A 175 18.14 -27.41 -25.97
N ILE A 176 17.41 -26.74 -25.08
CA ILE A 176 17.56 -26.88 -23.63
C ILE A 176 17.25 -28.31 -23.18
N ALA A 177 16.15 -28.91 -23.66
CA ALA A 177 15.78 -30.28 -23.32
C ALA A 177 16.85 -31.30 -23.76
N GLN A 178 17.46 -31.10 -24.94
CA GLN A 178 18.53 -31.94 -25.46
C GLN A 178 19.80 -31.85 -24.60
N HIS A 179 20.22 -30.65 -24.19
CA HIS A 179 21.40 -30.47 -23.35
C HIS A 179 21.32 -31.27 -22.04
N PHE A 180 20.16 -31.26 -21.36
CA PHE A 180 19.97 -32.06 -20.15
C PHE A 180 19.92 -33.56 -20.44
N SER A 181 19.40 -33.98 -21.59
CA SER A 181 19.40 -35.39 -21.98
C SER A 181 20.80 -35.95 -22.28
N THR A 182 21.76 -35.10 -22.67
CA THR A 182 23.16 -35.51 -22.91
C THR A 182 24.02 -35.58 -21.64
N LEU A 183 23.56 -34.98 -20.54
CA LEU A 183 24.27 -34.97 -19.25
C LEU A 183 23.86 -36.14 -18.33
N GLY A 184 22.75 -36.83 -18.61
CA GLY A 184 22.29 -38.01 -17.88
C GLY A 184 22.69 -39.32 -18.56
#